data_AF-A0A3B1JVG8-F1
#
_entry.id   AF-A0A3B1JVG8-F1
#
_cell.length_a   1.000
_cell.length_b   1.000
_cell.length_c   1.000
_cell.angle_alpha   90.00
_cell.angle_beta   90.00
_cell.angle_gamma   90.00
#
_symmetry.space_group_name_H-M   'P 1'
#
loop_
_entity.id
_entity.type
_entity.pdbx_description
1 polymer ?
#
loop_
_entity_poly.entity_id
_entity_poly.type
_entity_poly.pdbx_seq_one_letter_code
_entity_poly.pdbx_strand_id
1 'polypeptide(L)' 'MEESGRHMRLREWLIAQIDSAQYAGLSWENQEKSMFKIPWKHAANGNLNINASFN' A
#
# COMPACT_ATOMS: atom_id res chain seq x y z
N MET A 1 27.29 -5.36 -6.04
CA MET A 1 26.54 -5.99 -7.15
C MET A 1 25.13 -5.44 -7.07
N GLU A 2 24.94 -4.24 -7.59
CA GLU A 2 23.66 -3.53 -7.59
C GLU A 2 22.93 -3.94 -8.86
N GLU A 3 21.94 -4.83 -8.73
CA GLU A 3 21.09 -5.17 -9.85
C GLU A 3 20.05 -4.06 -10.02
N SER A 4 20.25 -3.29 -11.08
CA SER A 4 19.35 -2.27 -11.60
C SER A 4 17.90 -2.79 -11.66
N GLY A 5 17.04 -2.16 -10.85
CA GLY A 5 15.65 -1.88 -11.19
C GLY A 5 14.88 -2.94 -11.97
N ARG A 6 14.87 -4.20 -11.53
CA ARG A 6 13.83 -5.12 -11.98
C ARG A 6 12.51 -4.57 -11.46
N HIS A 7 11.65 -4.13 -12.39
CA HIS A 7 10.28 -3.76 -12.09
C HIS A 7 9.63 -4.97 -11.37
N MET A 8 9.55 -4.90 -10.05
CA MET A 8 8.95 -5.98 -9.26
C MET A 8 7.51 -6.12 -9.73
N ARG A 9 7.13 -7.35 -10.07
CA ARG A 9 5.74 -7.63 -10.44
C ARG A 9 4.88 -7.24 -9.24
N LEU A 10 3.75 -6.58 -9.51
CA LEU A 10 2.84 -6.10 -8.48
C LEU A 10 2.49 -7.19 -7.45
N ARG A 11 2.31 -8.44 -7.90
CA ARG A 11 2.08 -9.60 -7.05
C ARG A 11 3.19 -9.82 -6.02
N GLU A 12 4.44 -9.91 -6.48
CA GLU A 12 5.61 -10.17 -5.64
C GLU A 12 5.81 -9.03 -4.62
N TRP A 13 5.67 -7.79 -5.10
CA TRP A 13 5.72 -6.61 -4.25
C TRP A 13 4.63 -6.64 -3.17
N LEU A 14 3.38 -6.96 -3.55
CA LEU A 14 2.26 -7.00 -2.61
C LEU A 14 2.44 -8.08 -1.55
N ILE A 15 2.93 -9.27 -1.93
CA ILE A 15 3.25 -10.35 -0.98
C ILE A 15 4.28 -9.87 0.04
N ALA A 16 5.37 -9.24 -0.42
CA ALA A 16 6.39 -8.69 0.46
C ALA A 16 5.83 -7.61 1.40
N GLN A 17 4.90 -6.78 0.94
CA GLN A 17 4.24 -5.78 1.79
C GLN A 17 3.32 -6.40 2.84
N ILE A 18 2.59 -7.47 2.50
CA ILE A 18 1.75 -8.19 3.47
C ILE A 18 2.64 -8.89 4.52
N ASP A 19 3.74 -9.51 4.08
CA ASP A 19 4.69 -10.24 4.95
C ASP A 19 5.48 -9.28 5.87
N SER A 20 5.79 -8.07 5.38
CA SER A 20 6.40 -6.99 6.18
C SER A 20 5.49 -6.51 7.33
N ALA A 21 4.19 -6.84 7.30
CA ALA A 21 3.18 -6.45 8.30
C ALA A 21 3.15 -4.93 8.61
N GLN A 22 3.68 -4.12 7.69
CA GLN A 22 3.89 -2.69 7.89
C GLN A 22 2.58 -1.89 7.83
N TYR A 23 1.52 -2.49 7.27
CA TYR A 23 0.21 -1.86 7.09
C TYR A 23 -0.83 -2.56 7.98
N ALA A 24 -1.33 -1.84 8.99
CA ALA A 24 -2.33 -2.36 9.92
C ALA A 24 -3.62 -2.73 9.18
N GLY A 25 -3.96 -4.03 9.19
CA GLY A 25 -5.12 -4.60 8.50
C GLY A 25 -4.80 -5.23 7.14
N LEU A 26 -3.59 -5.04 6.60
CA LEU A 26 -3.09 -5.77 5.43
C LEU A 26 -2.52 -7.10 5.91
N SER A 27 -3.29 -8.18 5.78
CA SER A 27 -2.90 -9.50 6.26
C SER A 27 -3.48 -10.61 5.39
N TRP A 28 -2.79 -11.75 5.40
CA TRP A 28 -3.29 -12.97 4.79
C TRP A 28 -4.56 -13.43 5.50
N GLU A 29 -5.60 -13.71 4.72
CA GLU A 29 -6.83 -14.31 5.25
C GLU A 29 -6.65 -15.83 5.40
N ASN A 30 -5.83 -16.44 4.54
CA ASN A 30 -5.50 -17.86 4.57
C ASN A 30 -3.98 -18.11 4.64
N GLN A 31 -3.60 -19.22 5.26
CA GLN A 31 -2.19 -19.65 5.31
C GLN A 31 -1.63 -20.03 3.94
N GLU A 32 -2.51 -20.34 2.98
CA GLU A 32 -2.17 -20.65 1.59
C GLU A 32 -1.77 -19.42 0.76
N LYS A 33 -1.73 -18.23 1.36
CA LYS A 33 -1.34 -16.96 0.72
C LYS A 33 -2.06 -16.70 -0.62
N SER A 34 -3.33 -17.12 -0.69
CA SER A 34 -4.16 -16.98 -1.90
C SER A 34 -5.23 -15.89 -1.73
N MET A 35 -5.60 -15.55 -0.49
CA MET A 35 -6.55 -14.50 -0.15
C MET A 35 -5.94 -13.57 0.91
N PHE A 36 -6.03 -12.26 0.68
CA PHE A 36 -5.56 -11.23 1.60
C PHE A 36 -6.60 -10.12 1.72
N LYS A 37 -6.60 -9.43 2.85
CA LYS A 37 -7.45 -8.24 3.09
C LYS A 37 -6.61 -7.00 2.90
N ILE A 38 -7.05 -6.06 2.06
CA ILE A 38 -6.50 -4.70 2.04
C ILE A 38 -7.49 -3.81 2.79
N PRO A 39 -7.09 -3.14 3.87
CA PRO A 39 -7.92 -2.17 4.54
C PRO A 39 -8.05 -0.96 3.61
N TRP A 40 -9.15 -0.91 2.84
CA TRP A 40 -9.42 0.17 1.91
C TRP A 40 -9.76 1.44 2.69
N LYS A 41 -8.74 2.24 3.01
CA LYS A 41 -8.93 3.60 3.49
C LYS A 41 -9.14 4.47 2.26
N HIS A 42 -10.38 4.89 1.99
CA HIS A 42 -10.64 5.92 0.98
C HIS A 42 -9.77 7.15 1.33
N ALA A 43 -8.67 7.34 0.60
CA ALA A 43 -7.84 8.54 0.68
C ALA A 43 -8.47 9.73 -0.08
N ALA A 44 -9.77 9.64 -0.39
CA ALA A 44 -10.56 10.72 -0.95
C ALA A 44 -11.21 11.54 0.16
N ASN A 45 -10.40 12.13 1.04
CA ASN A 45 -10.83 13.33 1.74
C ASN A 45 -9.93 14.46 1.25
N GLY A 46 -10.31 15.01 0.10
CA GLY A 46 -9.72 16.20 -0.47
C GLY A 46 -9.96 17.41 0.44
N ASN A 47 -9.12 17.56 1.46
CA ASN A 47 -8.91 18.85 2.11
C ASN A 47 -7.56 19.40 1.66
N LEU A 48 -7.50 19.82 0.39
CA LEU A 48 -6.55 20.84 -0.03
C LEU A 48 -7.12 22.18 0.45
N ASN A 49 -6.87 22.52 1.70
CA ASN A 49 -7.18 23.86 2.23
C ASN A 49 -6.10 24.85 1.75
N ILE A 50 -6.30 25.39 0.55
CA ILE A 50 -5.66 26.63 0.10
C ILE A 50 -6.33 27.82 0.80
N ASN A 51 -5.89 28.15 2.01
CA ASN A 51 -6.17 29.48 2.56
C ASN A 51 -5.30 30.50 1.81
N ALA A 52 -5.78 30.93 0.64
CA ALA A 52 -5.32 32.15 0.01
C ALA A 52 -5.94 33.32 0.76
N SER A 53 -5.25 33.81 1.79
CA SER A 53 -5.50 35.14 2.34
C SER A 53 -5.19 36.17 1.26
N PHE A 54 -6.22 36.68 0.59
CA PHE A 54 -6.12 37.97 -0.09
C PHE A 54 -6.34 39.05 0.97
N ASN A 55 -5.30 39.84 1.18
CA ASN A 55 -5.36 41.12 1.87
C ASN A 55 -6.21 42.09 1.05
#